data_AF-A0A355GRA9-F1
#
_entry.id   AF-A0A355GRA9-F1
#
_cell.length_a   1.000
_cell.length_b   1.000
_cell.length_c   1.000
_cell.angle_alpha   90.00
_cell.angle_beta   90.00
_cell.angle_gamma   90.00
#
_symmetry.space_group_name_H-M   'P 1'
#
loop_
_entity.id
_entity.type
_entity.pdbx_description
1 polymer ?
#
loop_
_entity_poly.entity_id
_entity_poly.type
_entity_poly.pdbx_seq_one_letter_code
_entity_poly.pdbx_strand_id
1 'polypeptide(L)'
;MAVARMNRIKLAGLLKDRDYWLKALQKAQVIEIDIPENDAPVLGREEESNCEIEREMAEIDHHLGDLDKTIVFIDRYFPVKPTLIQQFAGVKTFLTEVEFQDLAEARNQTSKIVDQASALNVELAKLAHQEASFRSDLQNLLPWSELDLREEDLQGTSFVRVILGEVEVRRFNEVQDAVAAAPFGCELRRINQDQRAV
;
A
#
# COMPACT_ATOMS: atom_id res chain seq x y z
N MET A 1 -39.99 3.30 -9.09
CA MET A 1 -39.04 3.05 -10.19
C MET A 1 -39.75 2.25 -11.25
N ALA A 2 -39.93 2.78 -12.45
CA ALA A 2 -40.50 2.02 -13.57
C ALA A 2 -39.35 1.28 -14.25
N VAL A 3 -39.43 -0.05 -14.31
CA VAL A 3 -38.51 -0.85 -15.13
C VAL A 3 -38.83 -0.55 -16.59
N ALA A 4 -37.88 0.03 -17.31
CA ALA A 4 -38.04 0.30 -18.74
C ALA A 4 -38.19 -1.03 -19.50
N ARG A 5 -39.11 -1.08 -20.47
CA ARG A 5 -39.32 -2.26 -21.31
C ARG A 5 -38.09 -2.43 -22.23
N MET A 6 -37.22 -3.38 -21.92
CA MET A 6 -36.07 -3.72 -22.75
C MET A 6 -36.51 -4.56 -23.96
N ASN A 7 -36.06 -4.16 -25.16
CA ASN A 7 -36.29 -4.92 -26.39
C ASN A 7 -35.07 -5.77 -26.68
N ARG A 8 -35.27 -7.09 -26.83
CA ARG A 8 -34.21 -8.01 -27.27
C ARG A 8 -34.01 -7.89 -28.78
N ILE A 9 -32.77 -7.69 -29.20
CA ILE A 9 -32.36 -7.60 -30.60
C ILE A 9 -31.39 -8.75 -30.88
N LYS A 10 -31.56 -9.46 -32.00
CA LYS A 10 -30.60 -10.46 -32.48
C LYS A 10 -29.90 -9.89 -33.71
N LEU A 11 -28.58 -9.83 -33.68
CA LEU A 11 -27.76 -9.42 -34.83
C LEU A 11 -27.14 -10.68 -35.45
N ALA A 12 -27.34 -10.86 -36.75
CA ALA A 12 -26.70 -11.91 -37.53
C ALA A 12 -25.87 -11.24 -38.64
N GLY A 13 -24.62 -11.67 -38.82
CA GLY A 13 -23.69 -11.09 -39.77
C GLY A 13 -22.58 -12.05 -40.14
N LEU A 14 -21.66 -11.60 -41.00
CA LEU A 14 -20.48 -12.39 -41.36
C LEU A 14 -19.47 -12.34 -40.21
N LEU A 15 -18.81 -13.47 -39.93
CA LEU A 15 -17.82 -13.57 -38.83
C LEU A 15 -16.69 -12.54 -38.96
N LYS A 16 -16.28 -12.21 -40.19
CA LYS A 16 -15.27 -11.16 -40.48
C LYS A 16 -15.68 -9.76 -40.04
N ASP A 17 -16.97 -9.48 -39.93
CA ASP A 17 -17.51 -8.16 -39.57
C ASP A 17 -17.82 -8.08 -38.06
N ARG A 18 -17.55 -9.15 -37.29
CA ARG A 18 -17.82 -9.26 -35.86
C ARG A 18 -17.23 -8.07 -35.08
N ASP A 19 -15.94 -7.80 -35.25
CA ASP A 19 -15.25 -6.77 -34.48
C ASP A 19 -15.72 -5.35 -34.84
N TYR A 20 -16.09 -5.15 -36.11
CA TYR A 20 -16.69 -3.89 -36.55
C TYR A 20 -18.02 -3.63 -35.84
N TRP A 21 -18.90 -4.63 -35.82
CA TRP A 21 -20.20 -4.53 -35.16
C TRP A 21 -20.07 -4.42 -33.63
N LEU A 22 -19.20 -5.20 -33.01
CA LEU A 22 -18.94 -5.12 -31.57
C LEU A 22 -18.47 -3.71 -31.18
N LYS A 23 -17.49 -3.14 -31.90
CA LYS A 23 -17.02 -1.77 -31.65
C LYS A 23 -18.14 -0.74 -31.85
N ALA A 24 -18.96 -0.88 -32.89
CA ALA A 24 -20.06 0.04 -33.15
C ALA A 24 -21.14 -0.02 -32.04
N LEU A 25 -21.49 -1.22 -31.58
CA LEU A 25 -22.47 -1.43 -30.51
C LEU A 25 -21.94 -0.95 -29.16
N GLN A 26 -20.68 -1.22 -28.83
CA GLN A 26 -20.02 -0.72 -27.62
C GLN A 26 -19.98 0.81 -27.60
N LYS A 27 -19.65 1.45 -28.73
CA LYS A 27 -19.67 2.92 -28.87
C LYS A 27 -21.06 3.51 -28.70
N ALA A 28 -22.11 2.80 -29.08
CA ALA A 28 -23.47 3.28 -28.90
C ALA A 28 -23.86 3.38 -27.42
N GLN A 29 -23.30 2.53 -26.53
CA GLN A 29 -23.58 2.50 -25.08
C GLN A 29 -25.07 2.34 -24.67
N VAL A 30 -25.99 2.07 -25.60
CA VAL A 30 -27.43 1.93 -25.32
C VAL A 30 -27.88 0.46 -25.25
N ILE A 31 -26.98 -0.49 -25.50
CA ILE A 31 -27.32 -1.90 -25.71
C ILE A 31 -26.46 -2.79 -24.81
N GLU A 32 -27.09 -3.72 -24.11
CA GLU A 32 -26.43 -4.83 -23.43
C GLU A 32 -26.10 -5.92 -24.45
N ILE A 33 -24.84 -6.36 -24.48
CA ILE A 33 -24.34 -7.32 -25.47
C ILE A 33 -24.18 -8.68 -24.80
N ASP A 34 -25.06 -9.61 -25.15
CA ASP A 34 -24.94 -11.03 -24.77
C ASP A 34 -24.33 -11.81 -25.93
N ILE A 35 -23.18 -12.45 -25.69
CA ILE A 35 -22.57 -13.40 -26.63
C ILE A 35 -22.94 -14.81 -26.15
N PRO A 36 -23.78 -15.56 -26.87
CA PRO A 36 -24.19 -16.89 -26.45
C PRO A 36 -23.00 -17.86 -26.49
N GLU A 37 -22.81 -18.64 -25.42
CA GLU A 37 -21.71 -19.63 -25.27
C GLU A 37 -21.72 -20.77 -26.32
N ASN A 38 -22.74 -20.86 -27.17
CA ASN A 38 -23.05 -22.07 -27.96
C ASN A 38 -23.00 -21.87 -29.48
N ASP A 39 -22.35 -20.81 -29.98
CA ASP A 39 -21.89 -20.83 -31.38
C ASP A 39 -20.67 -21.77 -31.44
N ALA A 40 -20.92 -23.02 -31.86
CA ALA A 40 -19.96 -24.12 -31.82
C ALA A 40 -18.58 -23.73 -32.40
N PRO A 41 -17.48 -24.07 -31.70
CA PRO A 41 -16.15 -23.59 -32.06
C PRO A 41 -15.72 -24.13 -33.43
N VAL A 42 -15.22 -23.24 -34.29
CA VAL A 42 -14.46 -23.64 -35.47
C VAL A 42 -13.09 -24.09 -34.96
N LEU A 43 -12.99 -25.37 -34.63
CA LEU A 43 -11.83 -26.02 -34.01
C LEU A 43 -10.50 -25.58 -34.65
N GLY A 44 -9.62 -25.02 -33.81
CA GLY A 44 -8.20 -24.77 -34.11
C GLY A 44 -7.77 -23.31 -34.31
N ARG A 45 -8.67 -22.39 -34.69
CA ARG A 45 -8.31 -20.96 -34.88
C ARG A 45 -8.68 -20.08 -33.69
N GLU A 46 -9.69 -20.49 -32.93
CA GLU A 46 -10.23 -19.74 -31.80
C GLU A 46 -9.46 -20.00 -30.50
N GLU A 47 -8.79 -21.15 -30.34
CA GLU A 47 -8.01 -21.45 -29.13
C GLU A 47 -6.73 -20.60 -29.02
N GLU A 48 -5.98 -20.43 -30.11
CA GLU A 48 -4.82 -19.51 -30.16
C GLU A 48 -5.27 -18.06 -29.97
N SER A 49 -6.39 -17.67 -30.58
CA SER A 49 -6.98 -16.34 -30.43
C SER A 49 -7.48 -16.09 -29.00
N ASN A 50 -8.05 -17.10 -28.33
CA ASN A 50 -8.52 -16.97 -26.94
C ASN A 50 -7.35 -16.83 -25.97
N CYS A 51 -6.26 -17.57 -26.17
CA CYS A 51 -5.05 -17.42 -25.35
C CYS A 51 -4.43 -16.03 -25.50
N GLU A 52 -4.47 -15.44 -26.69
CA GLU A 52 -3.99 -14.08 -26.95
C GLU A 52 -4.90 -13.03 -26.29
N ILE A 53 -6.22 -13.18 -26.41
CA ILE A 53 -7.20 -12.31 -25.73
C ILE A 53 -7.04 -12.37 -24.21
N GLU A 54 -6.88 -13.56 -23.62
CA GLU A 54 -6.66 -13.73 -22.18
C GLU A 54 -5.38 -13.03 -21.70
N ARG A 55 -4.31 -13.06 -22.50
CA ARG A 55 -3.07 -12.33 -22.19
C ARG A 55 -3.27 -10.82 -22.27
N GLU A 56 -3.89 -10.33 -23.33
CA GLU A 56 -4.19 -8.90 -23.47
C GLU A 56 -5.06 -8.40 -22.31
N MET A 57 -6.08 -9.17 -21.90
CA MET A 57 -6.90 -8.87 -20.74
C MET A 57 -6.07 -8.80 -19.46
N ALA A 58 -5.20 -9.78 -19.22
CA ALA A 58 -4.33 -9.79 -18.05
C ALA A 58 -3.37 -8.59 -18.03
N GLU A 59 -2.83 -8.17 -19.18
CA GLU A 59 -2.00 -6.97 -19.29
C GLU A 59 -2.79 -5.70 -18.99
N ILE A 60 -4.02 -5.59 -19.50
CA ILE A 60 -4.91 -4.46 -19.21
C ILE A 60 -5.24 -4.40 -17.71
N ASP A 61 -5.60 -5.53 -17.11
CA ASP A 61 -5.91 -5.62 -15.68
C ASP A 61 -4.70 -5.25 -14.81
N HIS A 62 -3.50 -5.67 -15.21
CA HIS A 62 -2.26 -5.28 -14.54
C HIS A 62 -2.05 -3.77 -14.60
N HIS A 63 -2.18 -3.16 -15.78
CA HIS A 63 -2.05 -1.72 -15.95
C HIS A 63 -3.10 -0.92 -15.17
N LEU A 64 -4.35 -1.38 -15.15
CA LEU A 64 -5.40 -0.78 -14.33
C LEU A 64 -5.07 -0.87 -12.84
N GLY A 65 -4.59 -2.03 -12.38
CA GLY A 65 -4.16 -2.20 -11.00
C GLY A 65 -3.02 -1.27 -10.59
N ASP A 66 -2.08 -0.98 -11.48
CA ASP A 66 -0.98 -0.04 -11.19
C ASP A 66 -1.45 1.42 -11.18
N LEU A 67 -2.40 1.78 -12.05
CA LEU A 67 -3.05 3.09 -12.02
C LEU A 67 -3.83 3.29 -10.72
N ASP A 68 -4.61 2.30 -10.29
CA ASP A 68 -5.36 2.36 -9.04
C ASP A 68 -4.46 2.55 -7.82
N LYS A 69 -3.36 1.77 -7.73
CA LYS A 69 -2.35 1.96 -6.67
C LYS A 69 -1.74 3.35 -6.71
N THR A 70 -1.44 3.87 -7.90
CA THR A 70 -0.86 5.20 -8.09
C THR A 70 -1.83 6.29 -7.66
N ILE A 71 -3.11 6.18 -8.02
CA ILE A 71 -4.16 7.11 -7.60
C ILE A 71 -4.28 7.11 -6.07
N VAL A 72 -4.37 5.93 -5.44
CA VAL A 72 -4.43 5.80 -3.98
C VAL A 72 -3.19 6.42 -3.31
N PHE A 73 -2.01 6.21 -3.87
CA PHE A 73 -0.78 6.81 -3.38
C PHE A 73 -0.81 8.34 -3.46
N ILE A 74 -1.23 8.92 -4.59
CA ILE A 74 -1.31 10.38 -4.77
C ILE A 74 -2.39 10.97 -3.85
N ASP A 75 -3.57 10.35 -3.78
CA ASP A 75 -4.72 10.83 -3.00
C ASP A 75 -4.40 10.92 -1.49
N ARG A 76 -3.52 10.05 -0.99
CA ARG A 76 -3.01 10.12 0.40
C ARG A 76 -2.34 11.46 0.74
N TYR A 77 -1.65 12.07 -0.23
CA TYR A 77 -0.90 13.31 -0.02
C TYR A 77 -1.59 14.54 -0.61
N PHE A 78 -2.32 14.36 -1.71
CA PHE A 78 -3.01 15.41 -2.46
C PHE A 78 -4.46 15.01 -2.78
N PRO A 79 -5.33 14.93 -1.76
CA PRO A 79 -6.69 14.45 -1.96
C PRO A 79 -7.52 15.42 -2.80
N VAL A 80 -8.18 14.90 -3.83
CA VAL A 80 -9.12 15.69 -4.64
C VAL A 80 -10.49 15.65 -3.99
N LYS A 81 -10.92 16.76 -3.39
CA LYS A 81 -12.22 16.82 -2.71
C LYS A 81 -13.36 16.82 -3.73
N PRO A 82 -14.27 15.83 -3.71
CA PRO A 82 -15.43 15.86 -4.57
C PRO A 82 -16.32 17.04 -4.21
N THR A 83 -16.87 17.70 -5.22
CA THR A 83 -17.89 18.73 -5.05
C THR A 83 -19.15 18.15 -4.40
N LEU A 84 -19.97 18.99 -3.75
CA LEU A 84 -21.22 18.55 -3.11
C LEU A 84 -22.10 17.72 -4.06
N ILE A 85 -22.18 18.09 -5.34
CA ILE A 85 -22.97 17.36 -6.33
C ILE A 85 -22.37 15.96 -6.59
N GLN A 86 -21.05 15.85 -6.70
CA GLN A 86 -20.35 14.57 -6.91
C GLN A 86 -20.47 13.63 -5.71
N GLN A 87 -20.61 14.16 -4.48
CA GLN A 87 -20.83 13.34 -3.29
C GLN A 87 -22.19 12.62 -3.31
N PHE A 88 -23.22 13.22 -3.93
CA PHE A 88 -24.55 12.62 -4.02
C PHE A 88 -24.79 11.80 -5.29
N ALA A 89 -24.24 12.23 -6.43
CA ALA A 89 -24.45 11.58 -7.72
C ALA A 89 -23.36 10.55 -8.10
N GLY A 90 -22.31 10.46 -7.28
CA GLY A 90 -21.06 9.79 -7.60
C GLY A 90 -20.14 10.67 -8.45
N VAL A 91 -18.83 10.41 -8.37
CA VAL A 91 -17.85 11.05 -9.26
C VAL A 91 -17.99 10.40 -10.64
N LYS A 92 -18.71 11.07 -11.55
CA LYS A 92 -18.76 10.69 -12.97
C LYS A 92 -17.85 11.63 -13.75
N THR A 93 -16.76 11.09 -14.28
CA THR A 93 -15.89 11.79 -15.21
C THR A 93 -16.53 11.74 -16.59
N PHE A 94 -17.09 12.87 -17.04
CA PHE A 94 -17.56 13.01 -18.41
C PHE A 94 -16.38 13.46 -19.26
N LEU A 95 -16.01 12.63 -20.24
CA LEU A 95 -14.98 12.95 -21.22
C LEU A 95 -15.64 13.08 -22.59
N THR A 96 -15.27 14.14 -23.30
CA THR A 96 -15.52 14.23 -24.74
C THR A 96 -14.59 13.26 -25.49
N GLU A 97 -14.93 12.93 -26.74
CA GLU A 97 -14.06 12.08 -27.58
C GLU A 97 -12.64 12.66 -27.71
N VAL A 98 -12.52 13.98 -27.86
CA VAL A 98 -11.21 14.65 -27.99
C VAL A 98 -10.40 14.51 -26.71
N GLU A 99 -11.00 14.79 -25.55
CA GLU A 99 -10.32 14.62 -24.25
C GLU A 99 -9.91 13.17 -24.00
N PHE A 100 -10.73 12.20 -24.41
CA PHE A 100 -10.39 10.79 -24.30
C PHE A 100 -9.19 10.43 -25.18
N GLN A 101 -9.15 10.92 -26.43
CA GLN A 101 -8.01 10.68 -27.33
C GLN A 101 -6.73 11.35 -26.81
N ASP A 102 -6.81 12.59 -26.34
CA ASP A 102 -5.67 13.30 -25.76
C ASP A 102 -5.08 12.53 -24.56
N LEU A 103 -5.94 11.99 -23.68
CA LEU A 103 -5.52 11.15 -22.56
C LEU A 103 -4.94 9.81 -23.02
N ALA A 104 -5.48 9.21 -24.08
CA ALA A 104 -4.97 7.98 -24.66
C ALA A 104 -3.57 8.17 -25.28
N GLU A 105 -3.33 9.30 -25.93
CA GLU A 105 -2.02 9.67 -26.49
C GLU A 105 -0.99 9.95 -25.39
N ALA A 106 -1.43 10.46 -24.23
CA ALA A 106 -0.59 10.70 -23.06
C ALA A 106 -0.15 9.42 -22.31
N ARG A 107 -0.52 8.22 -22.77
CA ARG A 107 -0.22 6.93 -22.10
C ARG A 107 1.25 6.77 -21.69
N ASN A 108 2.19 7.20 -22.52
CA ASN A 108 3.63 7.13 -22.21
C ASN A 108 4.02 8.04 -21.03
N GLN A 109 3.41 9.22 -20.93
CA GLN A 109 3.63 10.12 -19.81
C GLN A 109 3.01 9.56 -18.54
N THR A 110 1.80 8.98 -18.63
CA THR A 110 1.14 8.29 -17.52
C THR A 110 1.99 7.14 -16.99
N SER A 111 2.58 6.33 -17.86
CA SER A 111 3.50 5.26 -17.46
C SER A 111 4.67 5.78 -16.61
N LYS A 112 5.29 6.89 -17.01
CA LYS A 112 6.39 7.51 -16.25
C LYS A 112 5.93 7.97 -14.86
N ILE A 113 4.71 8.49 -14.75
CA ILE A 113 4.15 8.92 -13.46
C ILE A 113 3.93 7.71 -12.54
N VAL A 114 3.43 6.60 -13.07
CA VAL A 114 3.27 5.33 -12.33
C VAL A 114 4.62 4.84 -11.81
N ASP A 115 5.65 4.81 -12.66
CA ASP A 115 7.00 4.40 -12.27
C ASP A 115 7.57 5.30 -11.16
N GLN A 116 7.42 6.62 -11.30
CA GLN A 116 7.88 7.59 -10.30
C GLN A 116 7.14 7.45 -8.98
N ALA A 117 5.81 7.29 -9.01
CA ALA A 117 5.00 7.09 -7.81
C ALA A 117 5.39 5.80 -7.08
N SER A 118 5.62 4.71 -7.82
CA SER A 118 6.10 3.45 -7.27
C SER A 118 7.46 3.60 -6.59
N ALA A 119 8.43 4.25 -7.26
CA ALA A 119 9.76 4.51 -6.70
C ALA A 119 9.69 5.34 -5.42
N LEU A 120 8.93 6.43 -5.43
CA LEU A 120 8.74 7.29 -4.25
C LEU A 120 8.07 6.54 -3.10
N ASN A 121 7.10 5.68 -3.37
CA ASN A 121 6.43 4.89 -2.35
C ASN A 121 7.40 3.92 -1.66
N VAL A 122 8.30 3.29 -2.43
CA VAL A 122 9.36 2.43 -1.88
C VAL A 122 10.35 3.21 -1.02
N GLU A 123 10.78 4.39 -1.48
CA GLU A 123 11.69 5.25 -0.69
C GLU A 123 11.05 5.73 0.61
N LEU A 124 9.78 6.13 0.57
CA LEU A 124 9.03 6.55 1.76
C LEU A 124 8.87 5.40 2.76
N ALA A 125 8.60 4.18 2.30
CA ALA A 125 8.52 3.01 3.16
C ALA A 125 9.88 2.72 3.84
N LYS A 126 10.98 2.86 3.10
CA LYS A 126 12.34 2.71 3.65
C LYS A 126 12.63 3.76 4.72
N LEU A 127 12.33 5.03 4.44
CA LEU A 127 12.53 6.12 5.39
C LEU A 127 11.68 5.93 6.66
N ALA A 128 10.42 5.54 6.51
CA ALA A 128 9.54 5.27 7.65
C ALA A 128 10.07 4.13 8.53
N HIS A 129 10.62 3.08 7.91
CA HIS A 129 11.25 1.98 8.65
C HIS A 129 12.50 2.43 9.40
N GLN A 130 13.36 3.23 8.76
CA GLN A 130 14.55 3.80 9.40
C GLN A 130 14.18 4.72 10.57
N GLU A 131 13.18 5.58 10.38
CA GLU A 131 12.69 6.45 11.45
C GLU A 131 12.16 5.63 12.64
N ALA A 132 11.39 4.57 12.38
CA ALA A 132 10.90 3.68 13.43
C ALA A 132 12.05 2.99 14.18
N SER A 133 13.08 2.52 13.47
CA SER A 133 14.27 1.93 14.07
C SER A 133 14.99 2.93 14.97
N PHE A 134 15.32 4.12 14.45
CA PHE A 134 16.01 5.15 15.23
C PHE A 134 15.19 5.60 16.44
N ARG A 135 13.86 5.69 16.30
CA ARG A 135 12.98 6.02 17.41
C ARG A 135 13.01 4.93 18.49
N SER A 136 13.04 3.66 18.09
CA SER A 136 13.18 2.53 19.02
C SER A 136 14.53 2.57 19.73
N ASP A 137 15.61 2.77 18.98
CA ASP A 137 16.97 2.86 19.54
C ASP A 137 17.08 4.01 20.53
N LEU A 138 16.52 5.18 20.18
CA LEU A 138 16.47 6.33 21.06
C LEU A 138 15.69 6.01 22.33
N GLN A 139 14.51 5.38 22.23
CA GLN A 139 13.73 4.98 23.41
C GLN A 139 14.48 3.99 24.31
N ASN A 140 15.26 3.08 23.73
CA ASN A 140 16.10 2.14 24.49
C ASN A 140 17.30 2.81 25.16
N LEU A 141 17.84 3.87 24.55
CA LEU A 141 19.00 4.61 25.06
C LEU A 141 18.64 5.73 26.03
N LEU A 142 17.44 6.30 25.93
CA LEU A 142 16.98 7.43 26.74
C LEU A 142 17.07 7.16 28.27
N PRO A 143 16.75 5.96 28.78
CA PRO A 143 16.92 5.62 30.19
C PRO A 143 18.35 5.75 30.69
N TRP A 144 19.34 5.60 29.79
CA TRP A 144 20.76 5.65 30.12
C TRP A 144 21.39 7.02 29.89
N SER A 145 20.59 8.03 29.51
CA SER A 145 21.11 9.37 29.18
C SER A 145 21.83 10.07 30.34
N GLU A 146 21.49 9.74 31.59
CA GLU A 146 22.13 10.27 32.80
C GLU A 146 23.31 9.41 33.30
N LEU A 147 23.65 8.34 32.57
CA LEU A 147 24.79 7.49 32.91
C LEU A 147 26.11 8.21 32.59
N ASP A 148 26.73 8.77 33.62
CA ASP A 148 28.05 9.41 33.55
C ASP A 148 29.19 8.38 33.66
N LEU A 149 29.18 7.37 32.79
CA LEU A 149 30.24 6.36 32.68
C LEU A 149 30.68 6.22 31.22
N ARG A 150 31.99 6.04 31.00
CA ARG A 150 32.52 5.73 29.67
C ARG A 150 32.42 4.23 29.41
N GLU A 151 32.53 3.84 28.14
CA GLU A 151 32.54 2.42 27.75
C GLU A 151 33.65 1.62 28.47
N GLU A 152 34.81 2.24 28.67
CA GLU A 152 35.95 1.67 29.39
C GLU A 152 35.60 1.35 30.86
N ASP A 153 34.78 2.18 31.50
CA ASP A 153 34.35 2.00 32.89
C ASP A 153 33.38 0.80 33.02
N LEU A 154 32.60 0.52 31.97
CA LEU A 154 31.64 -0.59 31.94
C LEU A 154 32.31 -1.96 31.87
N GLN A 155 33.53 -2.04 31.32
CA GLN A 155 34.30 -3.30 31.30
C GLN A 155 34.74 -3.73 32.72
N GLY A 156 34.71 -2.79 33.67
CA GLY A 156 35.17 -3.00 35.02
C GLY A 156 36.70 -3.15 35.12
N THR A 157 37.17 -3.50 36.30
CA THR A 157 38.58 -3.78 36.59
C THR A 157 38.73 -5.19 37.14
N SER A 158 39.96 -5.62 37.46
CA SER A 158 40.20 -6.91 38.12
C SER A 158 39.47 -7.07 39.46
N PHE A 159 39.00 -5.98 40.07
CA PHE A 159 38.37 -5.96 41.39
C PHE A 159 36.93 -5.42 41.39
N VAL A 160 36.48 -4.80 40.30
CA VAL A 160 35.17 -4.14 40.21
C VAL A 160 34.47 -4.58 38.95
N ARG A 161 33.20 -4.99 39.07
CA ARG A 161 32.34 -5.29 37.92
C ARG A 161 31.14 -4.35 37.92
N VAL A 162 30.87 -3.75 36.77
CA VAL A 162 29.66 -2.94 36.57
C VAL A 162 28.62 -3.81 35.87
N ILE A 163 27.38 -3.79 36.36
CA ILE A 163 26.26 -4.49 35.75
C ILE A 163 25.16 -3.47 35.53
N LEU A 164 24.77 -3.31 34.26
CA LEU A 164 23.60 -2.52 33.88
C LEU A 164 22.41 -3.45 33.73
N GLY A 165 21.24 -3.01 34.20
CA GLY A 165 20.03 -3.80 34.10
C GLY A 165 18.80 -2.98 34.44
N GLU A 166 17.66 -3.53 34.05
CA GLU A 166 16.35 -2.97 34.34
C GLU A 166 15.65 -3.86 35.37
N VAL A 167 14.93 -3.23 36.28
CA VAL A 167 14.10 -3.94 37.26
C VAL A 167 12.74 -3.29 37.33
N GLU A 168 11.70 -4.11 37.50
CA GLU A 168 10.37 -3.61 37.81
C GLU A 168 10.40 -2.78 39.11
N VAL A 169 9.79 -1.60 39.09
CA VAL A 169 9.78 -0.67 40.23
C VAL A 169 9.31 -1.33 41.53
N ARG A 170 8.34 -2.25 41.45
CA ARG A 170 7.79 -2.96 42.62
C ARG A 170 8.81 -3.87 43.30
N ARG A 171 9.77 -4.40 42.55
CA ARG A 171 10.81 -5.34 43.02
C ARG A 171 12.14 -4.65 43.30
N PHE A 172 12.21 -3.33 43.12
CA PHE A 172 13.43 -2.56 43.37
C PHE A 172 13.92 -2.72 44.82
N ASN A 173 13.00 -2.71 45.80
CA ASN A 173 13.34 -2.90 47.20
C ASN A 173 13.92 -4.30 47.47
N GLU A 174 13.39 -5.34 46.83
CA GLU A 174 13.92 -6.71 46.95
C GLU A 174 15.36 -6.80 46.45
N VAL A 175 15.67 -6.12 45.34
CA VAL A 175 17.04 -6.03 44.81
C VAL A 175 17.94 -5.22 45.74
N GLN A 176 17.47 -4.10 46.29
CA GLN A 176 18.23 -3.29 47.22
C GLN A 176 18.61 -4.07 48.49
N ASP A 177 17.67 -4.84 49.05
CA ASP A 177 17.90 -5.69 50.22
C ASP A 177 18.90 -6.82 49.91
N ALA A 178 18.76 -7.45 48.72
CA ALA A 178 19.69 -8.50 48.28
C ALA A 178 21.12 -7.97 48.08
N VAL A 179 21.26 -6.75 47.55
CA VAL A 179 22.56 -6.08 47.38
C VAL A 179 23.19 -5.73 48.73
N ALA A 180 22.39 -5.24 49.69
CA ALA A 180 22.88 -4.92 51.03
C ALA A 180 23.31 -6.17 51.82
N ALA A 181 22.69 -7.32 51.57
CA ALA A 181 23.04 -8.60 52.19
C ALA A 181 24.23 -9.31 51.53
N ALA A 182 24.78 -8.76 50.44
CA ALA A 182 25.87 -9.40 49.71
C ALA A 182 27.18 -9.44 50.54
N PRO A 183 27.97 -10.52 50.46
CA PRO A 183 29.21 -10.68 51.23
C PRO A 183 30.39 -9.86 50.70
N PHE A 184 30.18 -8.99 49.70
CA PHE A 184 31.18 -8.13 49.08
C PHE A 184 30.63 -6.70 48.92
N GLY A 185 31.53 -5.72 48.77
CA GLY A 185 31.14 -4.33 48.60
C GLY A 185 30.39 -4.11 47.30
N CYS A 186 29.10 -3.79 47.39
CA CYS A 186 28.24 -3.48 46.26
C CYS A 186 27.67 -2.07 46.39
N GLU A 187 27.57 -1.37 45.27
CA GLU A 187 26.84 -0.11 45.17
C GLU A 187 25.73 -0.27 44.14
N LEU A 188 24.50 0.08 44.53
CA LEU A 188 23.34 0.11 43.64
C LEU A 188 23.00 1.56 43.34
N ARG A 189 23.12 1.95 42.07
CA ARG A 189 22.73 3.28 41.60
C ARG A 189 21.51 3.19 40.70
N ARG A 190 20.48 3.96 41.06
CA ARG A 190 19.31 4.15 40.20
C ARG A 190 19.58 5.29 39.22
N ILE A 191 19.47 5.00 37.92
CA ILE A 191 19.79 5.96 36.85
C ILE A 191 18.52 6.58 36.27
N ASN A 192 17.45 5.80 36.10
CA ASN A 192 16.18 6.30 35.61
C ASN A 192 14.99 5.55 36.25
N GLN A 193 13.82 6.18 36.24
CA GLN A 193 12.54 5.58 36.54
C GLN A 193 11.56 5.97 35.45
N ASP A 194 10.99 4.98 34.77
CA ASP A 194 9.94 5.25 33.80
C ASP A 194 8.73 5.89 34.50
N GLN A 195 8.36 7.10 34.09
CA GLN A 195 7.27 7.87 34.69
C GLN A 195 5.88 7.32 34.31
N ARG A 196 5.81 6.35 33.39
CA ARG A 196 4.56 5.77 32.88
C ARG A 196 3.90 4.72 33.78
N ALA A 197 4.46 4.43 34.95
CA ALA A 197 3.92 3.47 35.92
C ALA A 197 3.37 4.18 37.18
N VAL A 198 2.32 4.98 37.00
CA VAL A 198 1.36 5.34 38.06
C VAL A 198 -0.04 5.03 37.55
#